data_AF-A0A6B2D9Q7-F1
#
_entry.id   AF-A0A6B2D9Q7-F1
#
_cell.length_a   1.000
_cell.length_b   1.000
_cell.length_c   1.000
_cell.angle_alpha   90.00
_cell.angle_beta   90.00
_cell.angle_gamma   90.00
#
_symmetry.space_group_name_H-M   'P 1'
#
loop_
_entity.id
_entity.type
_entity.pdbx_description
1 polymer ?
#
loop_
_entity_poly.entity_id
_entity_poly.type
_entity_poly.pdbx_seq_one_letter_code
_entity_poly.pdbx_strand_id
1 'polypeptide(L)'
;MAKSTLVVKVRIEGVREILRAFSVLPKDAQNAIRDHSQALARKLAVKAVVDVSVHGGPQGPNLATTVKAVRDRVPAIQVGGTRKLGRHLAPAYGTLFGSLFGMNGRSGWFSAARYASATGRQYRPHQGQDAYAFFPLVEREAATISREWHAAVDDVVRKFSEGGA
;
A
#
# COMPACT_ATOMS: atom_id res chain seq x y z
N MET A 1 -20.46 8.97 -4.61
CA MET A 1 -19.60 7.78 -4.40
C MET A 1 -18.27 8.21 -3.81
N ALA A 2 -17.84 7.60 -2.70
CA ALA A 2 -16.56 7.92 -2.06
C ALA A 2 -15.40 7.56 -3.01
N LYS A 3 -14.48 8.52 -3.22
CA LYS A 3 -13.30 8.37 -4.07
C LYS A 3 -12.27 7.50 -3.32
N SER A 4 -12.44 6.18 -3.35
CA SER A 4 -11.63 5.27 -2.53
C SER A 4 -10.18 5.21 -3.00
N THR A 5 -9.27 5.71 -2.16
CA THR A 5 -7.84 5.44 -2.23
C THR A 5 -7.53 4.50 -1.09
N LEU A 6 -6.83 3.40 -1.38
CA LEU A 6 -6.39 2.49 -0.34
C LEU A 6 -5.02 2.95 0.14
N VAL A 7 -4.89 3.22 1.43
CA VAL A 7 -3.63 3.51 2.09
C VAL A 7 -3.37 2.40 3.10
N VAL A 8 -2.27 1.68 2.93
CA VAL A 8 -1.85 0.63 3.86
C VAL A 8 -0.61 1.10 4.60
N LYS A 9 -0.72 1.12 5.93
CA LYS A 9 0.38 1.36 6.84
C LYS A 9 0.98 0.01 7.22
N VAL A 10 2.29 -0.10 7.18
CA VAL A 10 2.97 -1.32 7.64
C VAL A 10 2.71 -1.48 9.15
N ARG A 11 2.34 -2.69 9.57
CA ARG A 11 2.17 -3.00 10.98
C ARG A 11 3.54 -3.09 11.64
N ILE A 12 3.73 -2.31 12.69
CA ILE A 12 4.96 -2.25 13.49
C ILE A 12 4.58 -2.47 14.95
N GLU A 13 5.34 -3.34 15.63
CA GLU A 13 5.13 -3.63 17.04
C GLU A 13 5.63 -2.48 17.92
N GLY A 14 4.90 -2.13 18.99
CA GLY A 14 5.27 -1.02 19.87
C GLY A 14 5.17 0.37 19.25
N VAL A 15 4.62 0.50 18.04
CA VAL A 15 4.56 1.76 17.30
C VAL A 15 3.81 2.86 18.05
N ARG A 16 2.82 2.52 18.87
CA ARG A 16 2.01 3.51 19.59
C ARG A 16 2.81 4.16 20.72
N GLU A 17 3.53 3.33 21.46
CA GLU A 17 4.39 3.71 22.58
C GLU A 17 5.54 4.58 22.07
N ILE A 18 6.18 4.15 20.98
CA ILE A 18 7.23 4.92 20.31
C ILE A 18 6.67 6.27 19.84
N LEU A 19 5.57 6.30 19.08
CA LEU A 19 5.01 7.56 18.59
C LEU A 19 4.58 8.52 19.71
N ARG A 20 4.18 7.99 20.88
CA ARG A 20 3.91 8.79 22.08
C ARG A 20 5.21 9.40 22.63
N ALA A 21 6.27 8.61 22.77
CA ALA A 21 7.58 9.11 23.20
C ALA A 21 8.14 10.18 22.23
N PHE A 22 7.92 10.02 20.92
CA PHE A 22 8.34 11.02 19.93
C PHE A 22 7.51 12.29 19.91
N SER A 23 6.31 12.28 20.49
CA SER A 23 5.45 13.47 20.51
C SER A 23 6.01 14.60 21.37
N VAL A 24 6.88 14.27 22.34
CA VAL A 24 7.56 15.25 23.21
C VAL A 24 8.89 15.75 22.63
N LEU A 25 9.41 15.12 21.57
CA LEU A 25 10.65 15.54 20.93
C LEU A 25 10.45 16.75 20.00
N PRO A 26 11.54 17.49 19.68
CA PRO A 26 11.49 18.60 18.74
C PRO A 26 10.91 18.21 17.37
N LYS A 27 10.34 19.18 16.65
CA LYS A 27 9.74 18.97 15.32
C LYS A 27 10.73 18.36 14.33
N ASP A 28 12.01 18.66 14.47
CA ASP A 28 13.07 18.15 13.61
C ASP A 28 13.27 16.64 13.76
N ALA A 29 13.18 16.10 14.98
CA ALA A 29 13.19 14.66 15.22
C ALA A 29 12.00 13.96 14.56
N GLN A 30 10.82 14.59 14.63
CA GLN A 30 9.64 14.04 13.96
C GLN A 30 9.74 14.13 12.43
N ASN A 31 10.43 15.13 11.89
CA ASN A 31 10.69 15.24 10.45
C ASN A 31 11.67 14.17 10.00
N ALA A 32 12.75 13.94 10.76
CA ALA A 32 13.72 12.89 10.49
C ALA A 32 13.03 11.51 10.37
N ILE A 33 12.16 11.14 11.32
CA ILE A 33 11.42 9.86 11.23
C ILE A 33 10.54 9.80 9.99
N ARG A 34 9.83 10.90 9.65
CA ARG A 34 8.96 10.92 8.46
C ARG A 34 9.77 10.74 7.19
N ASP A 35 10.97 11.29 7.13
CA ASP A 35 11.84 11.19 5.96
C ASP A 35 12.45 9.79 5.83
N HIS A 36 12.90 9.19 6.95
CA HIS A 36 13.29 7.78 7.00
C HIS A 36 12.14 6.84 6.61
N SER A 37 10.95 7.05 7.18
CA SER A 37 9.75 6.27 6.88
C SER A 37 9.34 6.41 5.41
N GLN A 38 9.49 7.61 4.84
CA GLN A 38 9.25 7.84 3.42
C GLN A 38 10.26 7.08 2.54
N ALA A 39 11.54 7.02 2.94
CA ALA A 39 12.54 6.23 2.21
C ALA A 39 12.18 4.74 2.20
N LEU A 40 11.78 4.17 3.34
CA LEU A 40 11.29 2.79 3.44
C LEU A 40 10.03 2.58 2.58
N ALA A 41 9.07 3.50 2.66
CA ALA A 41 7.86 3.46 1.87
C ALA A 41 8.14 3.53 0.36
N ARG A 42 9.17 4.26 -0.08
CA ARG A 42 9.60 4.29 -1.50
C ARG A 42 10.14 2.94 -1.95
N LYS A 43 11.00 2.30 -1.16
CA LYS A 43 11.50 0.94 -1.45
C LYS A 43 10.33 -0.05 -1.58
N LEU A 44 9.40 0.00 -0.64
CA LEU A 44 8.21 -0.84 -0.66
C LEU A 44 7.30 -0.53 -1.85
N ALA A 45 7.12 0.75 -2.20
CA ALA A 45 6.30 1.17 -3.34
C ALA A 45 6.84 0.61 -4.67
N VAL A 46 8.17 0.57 -4.86
CA VAL A 46 8.78 -0.06 -6.06
C VAL A 46 8.41 -1.53 -6.14
N LYS A 47 8.52 -2.28 -5.03
CA LYS A 47 8.10 -3.68 -4.98
C LYS A 47 6.59 -3.82 -5.25
N ALA A 48 5.78 -2.92 -4.70
CA ALA A 48 4.33 -2.94 -4.86
C ALA A 48 3.88 -2.61 -6.29
N VAL A 49 4.61 -1.77 -7.03
CA VAL A 49 4.37 -1.54 -8.46
C VAL A 49 4.52 -2.85 -9.23
N VAL A 50 5.62 -3.58 -9.00
CA VAL A 50 5.88 -4.87 -9.67
C VAL A 50 4.82 -5.90 -9.28
N ASP A 51 4.55 -6.04 -7.98
CA ASP A 51 3.58 -7.00 -7.44
C ASP A 51 2.16 -6.75 -7.99
N VAL A 52 1.69 -5.51 -7.98
CA VAL A 52 0.38 -5.15 -8.56
C VAL A 52 0.35 -5.33 -10.08
N SER A 53 1.46 -5.05 -10.77
CA SER A 53 1.53 -5.23 -12.23
C SER A 53 1.45 -6.71 -12.64
N VAL A 54 2.14 -7.59 -11.91
CA VAL A 54 2.22 -9.03 -12.22
C VAL A 54 1.00 -9.77 -11.67
N HIS A 55 0.67 -9.52 -10.40
CA HIS A 55 -0.32 -10.28 -9.66
C HIS A 55 -1.66 -9.56 -9.54
N GLY A 56 -1.87 -8.38 -10.12
CA GLY A 56 -3.16 -7.66 -10.12
C GLY A 56 -4.11 -8.05 -11.26
N GLY A 57 -3.75 -9.04 -12.08
CA GLY A 57 -4.57 -9.50 -13.21
C GLY A 57 -4.56 -8.53 -14.39
N PRO A 58 -5.54 -8.60 -15.31
CA PRO A 58 -5.52 -7.83 -16.57
C PRO A 58 -5.46 -6.30 -16.38
N GLN A 59 -6.02 -5.78 -15.29
CA GLN A 59 -6.01 -4.36 -14.95
C GLN A 59 -4.84 -3.98 -14.02
N GLY A 60 -4.02 -4.94 -13.61
CA GLY A 60 -2.88 -4.78 -12.72
C GLY A 60 -1.87 -3.74 -13.20
N PRO A 61 -1.35 -3.81 -14.45
CA PRO A 61 -0.37 -2.84 -14.96
C PRO A 61 -0.88 -1.40 -14.94
N ASN A 62 -2.15 -1.18 -15.30
CA ASN A 62 -2.76 0.15 -15.24
C ASN A 62 -2.87 0.65 -13.79
N LEU A 63 -3.32 -0.23 -12.88
CA LEU A 63 -3.45 0.11 -11.47
C LEU A 63 -2.09 0.38 -10.80
N ALA A 64 -1.04 -0.35 -11.19
CA ALA A 64 0.31 -0.21 -10.65
C ALA A 64 0.85 1.23 -10.81
N THR A 65 0.45 1.94 -11.87
CA THR A 65 0.81 3.36 -12.09
C THR A 65 0.29 4.34 -11.02
N THR A 66 -0.63 3.87 -10.16
CA THR A 66 -1.20 4.66 -9.06
C THR A 66 -0.53 4.41 -7.72
N VAL A 67 0.35 3.42 -7.65
CA VAL A 67 1.08 3.07 -6.43
C VAL A 67 2.04 4.20 -6.09
N LYS A 68 1.96 4.72 -4.86
CA LYS A 68 2.92 5.71 -4.36
C LYS A 68 3.19 5.58 -2.88
N ALA A 69 4.39 5.97 -2.48
CA ALA A 69 4.76 6.16 -1.08
C ALA A 69 4.01 7.34 -0.48
N VAL A 70 3.60 7.21 0.78
CA VAL A 70 2.98 8.28 1.57
C VAL A 70 3.98 8.69 2.65
N ARG A 71 4.18 10.01 2.79
CA ARG A 71 5.00 10.55 3.88
C ARG A 71 4.20 10.54 5.18
N ASP A 72 4.59 9.70 6.12
CA ASP A 72 4.03 9.59 7.46
C ASP A 72 5.13 9.14 8.43
N ARG A 73 4.87 9.12 9.73
CA ARG A 73 5.81 8.66 10.77
C ARG A 73 6.00 7.13 10.78
N VAL A 74 5.14 6.43 10.05
CA VAL A 74 5.18 4.98 9.83
C VAL A 74 5.21 4.76 8.32
N PRO A 75 6.02 3.82 7.79
CA PRO A 75 6.05 3.52 6.38
C PRO A 75 4.65 3.16 5.86
N ALA A 76 4.21 3.88 4.82
CA ALA A 76 2.88 3.72 4.26
C ALA A 76 2.92 3.84 2.74
N ILE A 77 2.19 2.96 2.06
CA ILE A 77 2.00 2.99 0.61
C ILE A 77 0.53 3.13 0.29
N GLN A 78 0.22 3.71 -0.86
CA GLN A 78 -1.15 3.86 -1.34
C GLN A 78 -1.31 3.40 -2.78
N VAL A 79 -2.52 2.99 -3.13
CA VAL A 79 -2.90 2.53 -4.47
C VAL A 79 -4.35 2.95 -4.79
N GLY A 80 -4.64 3.21 -6.06
CA GLY A 80 -5.96 3.61 -6.55
C GLY A 80 -6.17 5.13 -6.58
N GLY A 81 -7.36 5.58 -6.18
CA GLY A 81 -7.76 6.98 -6.19
C GLY A 81 -8.43 7.44 -7.49
N THR A 82 -8.43 8.74 -7.76
CA THR A 82 -9.18 9.35 -8.87
C THR A 82 -8.43 9.43 -10.19
N ARG A 83 -7.19 8.92 -10.25
CA ARG A 83 -6.41 8.91 -11.48
C ARG A 83 -7.16 8.10 -12.54
N LYS A 84 -7.29 8.67 -13.74
CA LYS A 84 -7.92 8.02 -14.89
C LYS A 84 -6.96 7.01 -15.50
N LEU A 85 -7.43 5.80 -15.76
CA LEU A 85 -6.65 4.64 -16.22
C LEU A 85 -7.15 4.12 -17.56
N GLY A 86 -6.22 3.60 -18.37
CA GLY A 86 -6.50 2.93 -19.64
C GLY A 86 -7.14 3.84 -20.70
N ARG A 87 -7.58 3.23 -21.80
CA ARG A 87 -8.16 3.92 -22.96
C ARG A 87 -9.47 4.65 -22.64
N HIS A 88 -10.30 4.05 -21.77
CA HIS A 88 -11.62 4.61 -21.42
C HIS A 88 -11.57 5.56 -20.23
N LEU A 89 -10.38 5.91 -19.74
CA LEU A 89 -10.17 6.88 -18.68
C LEU A 89 -10.96 6.56 -17.39
N ALA A 90 -11.15 5.28 -17.11
CA ALA A 90 -11.87 4.81 -15.93
C ALA A 90 -11.08 5.22 -14.66
N PRO A 91 -11.74 5.71 -13.60
CA PRO A 91 -11.02 6.08 -12.40
C PRO A 91 -10.45 4.85 -11.70
N ALA A 92 -9.25 4.98 -11.15
CA ALA A 92 -8.52 3.87 -10.53
C ALA A 92 -9.27 3.20 -9.37
N TYR A 93 -10.04 3.98 -8.58
CA TYR A 93 -10.89 3.41 -7.52
C TYR A 93 -11.94 2.42 -8.06
N GLY A 94 -12.38 2.59 -9.30
CA GLY A 94 -13.34 1.71 -9.95
C GLY A 94 -12.75 0.35 -10.34
N THR A 95 -11.43 0.30 -10.57
CA THR A 95 -10.74 -0.95 -10.91
C THR A 95 -10.00 -1.59 -9.74
N LEU A 96 -9.76 -0.82 -8.67
CA LEU A 96 -8.94 -1.18 -7.52
C LEU A 96 -9.30 -2.55 -6.92
N PHE A 97 -10.52 -2.71 -6.40
CA PHE A 97 -10.90 -3.94 -5.69
C PHE A 97 -10.98 -5.15 -6.62
N GLY A 98 -11.47 -4.98 -7.85
CA GLY A 98 -11.50 -6.05 -8.84
C GLY A 98 -10.10 -6.55 -9.22
N SER A 99 -9.11 -5.66 -9.28
CA SER A 99 -7.71 -6.04 -9.55
C SER A 99 -7.07 -6.76 -8.36
N LEU A 100 -7.28 -6.25 -7.14
CA LEU A 100 -6.62 -6.76 -5.94
C LEU A 100 -7.28 -8.03 -5.38
N PHE A 101 -8.60 -8.15 -5.42
CA PHE A 101 -9.34 -9.25 -4.78
C PHE A 101 -10.11 -10.13 -5.77
N GLY A 102 -10.20 -9.71 -7.04
CA GLY A 102 -11.09 -10.33 -8.01
C GLY A 102 -12.53 -9.83 -7.92
N MET A 103 -13.39 -10.34 -8.79
CA MET A 103 -14.82 -10.01 -8.84
C MET A 103 -15.65 -11.26 -8.57
N ASN A 104 -16.69 -11.11 -7.74
CA ASN A 104 -17.55 -12.23 -7.34
C ASN A 104 -18.60 -12.56 -8.42
N GLY A 105 -19.11 -13.78 -8.40
CA GLY A 105 -20.22 -14.20 -9.27
C GLY A 105 -21.59 -13.65 -8.90
N ARG A 106 -21.68 -12.72 -7.93
CA ARG A 106 -22.95 -12.09 -7.52
C ARG A 106 -23.22 -10.77 -8.24
N SER A 107 -22.24 -10.26 -9.02
CA SER A 107 -22.39 -9.00 -9.77
C SER A 107 -21.49 -8.93 -11.02
N GLY A 108 -21.89 -8.10 -11.99
CA GLY A 108 -21.11 -7.81 -13.20
C GLY A 108 -21.06 -8.96 -14.21
N TRP A 109 -20.06 -8.95 -15.10
CA TRP A 109 -19.84 -10.03 -16.09
C TRP A 109 -19.73 -11.43 -15.45
N PHE A 110 -19.36 -11.54 -14.17
CA PHE A 110 -19.20 -12.82 -13.48
C PHE A 110 -20.50 -13.43 -12.98
N SER A 111 -21.62 -12.70 -12.96
CA SER A 111 -22.91 -13.23 -12.48
C SER A 111 -23.70 -14.01 -13.53
N ALA A 112 -23.34 -13.93 -14.80
CA ALA A 112 -24.02 -14.69 -15.84
C ALA A 112 -23.19 -15.92 -16.25
N ALA A 113 -23.81 -17.11 -16.16
CA ALA A 113 -23.19 -18.40 -16.47
C ALA A 113 -22.53 -18.44 -17.87
N ARG A 114 -23.07 -17.69 -18.84
CA ARG A 114 -22.52 -17.58 -20.21
C ARG A 114 -21.11 -16.99 -20.29
N TYR A 115 -20.67 -16.28 -19.26
CA TYR A 115 -19.31 -15.72 -19.19
C TYR A 115 -18.38 -16.55 -18.28
N ALA A 116 -18.80 -17.76 -17.88
CA ALA A 116 -18.02 -18.70 -17.07
C ALA A 116 -16.66 -19.07 -17.72
N SER A 117 -16.62 -19.15 -19.06
CA SER A 117 -15.45 -19.51 -19.87
C SER A 117 -14.88 -18.34 -20.70
N ALA A 118 -15.37 -17.12 -20.49
CA ALA A 118 -14.93 -15.98 -21.29
C ALA A 118 -13.45 -15.66 -21.06
N THR A 119 -12.65 -15.69 -22.14
CA THR A 119 -11.22 -15.36 -22.12
C THR A 119 -10.97 -13.85 -21.94
N GLY A 120 -11.93 -13.00 -22.28
CA GLY A 120 -11.88 -11.53 -22.14
C GLY A 120 -12.26 -11.00 -20.75
N ARG A 121 -12.12 -11.81 -19.70
CA ARG A 121 -12.50 -11.41 -18.33
C ARG A 121 -11.65 -10.25 -17.84
N GLN A 122 -12.32 -9.18 -17.40
CA GLN A 122 -11.66 -7.98 -16.87
C GLN A 122 -10.93 -8.23 -15.54
N TYR A 123 -11.44 -9.19 -14.73
CA TYR A 123 -10.93 -9.50 -13.39
C TYR A 123 -10.77 -11.01 -13.20
N ARG A 124 -10.09 -11.44 -12.15
CA ARG A 124 -10.07 -12.85 -11.74
C ARG A 124 -11.28 -13.16 -10.85
N PRO A 125 -11.63 -14.45 -10.66
CA PRO A 125 -12.59 -14.84 -9.63
C PRO A 125 -12.18 -14.30 -8.26
N HIS A 126 -13.17 -13.92 -7.44
CA HIS A 126 -12.92 -13.42 -6.10
C HIS A 126 -12.36 -14.50 -5.15
N GLN A 127 -11.36 -14.16 -4.32
CA GLN A 127 -10.70 -15.09 -3.38
C GLN A 127 -11.12 -14.98 -1.91
N GLY A 128 -12.18 -14.23 -1.59
CA GLY A 128 -12.59 -14.06 -0.20
C GLY A 128 -11.96 -12.80 0.38
N GLN A 129 -11.37 -12.96 1.56
CA GLN A 129 -10.61 -11.89 2.21
C GLN A 129 -9.16 -11.82 1.71
N ASP A 130 -8.74 -12.82 0.93
CA ASP A 130 -7.39 -12.91 0.41
C ASP A 130 -7.22 -12.03 -0.83
N ALA A 131 -6.23 -11.14 -0.79
CA ALA A 131 -5.85 -10.34 -1.94
C ALA A 131 -4.82 -11.09 -2.80
N TYR A 132 -4.92 -10.96 -4.11
CA TYR A 132 -3.92 -11.46 -5.05
C TYR A 132 -2.60 -10.70 -5.02
N ALA A 133 -2.65 -9.41 -4.68
CA ALA A 133 -1.53 -8.49 -4.78
C ALA A 133 -1.64 -7.40 -3.71
N PHE A 134 -0.58 -6.62 -3.55
CA PHE A 134 -0.42 -5.50 -2.64
C PHE A 134 -0.39 -5.89 -1.16
N PHE A 135 -1.45 -6.49 -0.60
CA PHE A 135 -1.49 -6.88 0.81
C PHE A 135 -0.51 -8.01 1.16
N PRO A 136 -0.45 -9.13 0.41
CA PRO A 136 0.48 -10.22 0.74
C PRO A 136 1.94 -9.77 0.65
N LEU A 137 2.25 -8.82 -0.25
CA LEU A 137 3.56 -8.18 -0.30
C LEU A 137 3.84 -7.39 0.98
N VAL A 138 2.90 -6.54 1.41
CA VAL A 138 3.08 -5.74 2.63
C VAL A 138 3.28 -6.64 3.85
N GLU A 139 2.52 -7.72 3.97
CA GLU A 139 2.65 -8.69 5.05
C GLU A 139 4.01 -9.41 5.02
N ARG A 140 4.45 -9.86 3.84
CA ARG A 140 5.76 -10.49 3.66
C ARG A 140 6.93 -9.55 3.98
N GLU A 141 6.80 -8.27 3.68
CA GLU A 141 7.84 -7.26 3.90
C GLU A 141 7.77 -6.65 5.32
N ALA A 142 6.70 -6.90 6.09
CA ALA A 142 6.44 -6.25 7.37
C ALA A 142 7.59 -6.42 8.36
N ALA A 143 8.13 -7.63 8.51
CA ALA A 143 9.21 -7.90 9.44
C ALA A 143 10.49 -7.13 9.09
N THR A 144 10.85 -7.06 7.80
CA THR A 144 12.04 -6.34 7.34
C THR A 144 11.89 -4.83 7.51
N ILE A 145 10.74 -4.29 7.13
CA ILE A 145 10.46 -2.86 7.29
C ILE A 145 10.38 -2.47 8.77
N SER A 146 9.79 -3.32 9.61
CA SER A 146 9.75 -3.10 11.07
C SER A 146 11.17 -3.00 11.63
N ARG A 147 12.06 -3.92 11.28
CA ARG A 147 13.47 -3.85 11.73
C ARG A 147 14.18 -2.58 11.25
N GLU A 148 14.08 -2.25 9.96
CA GLU A 148 14.69 -1.04 9.41
C GLU A 148 14.12 0.25 10.04
N TRP A 149 12.82 0.28 10.34
CA TRP A 149 12.19 1.43 10.97
C TRP A 149 12.59 1.57 12.45
N HIS A 150 12.67 0.48 13.22
CA HIS A 150 13.16 0.51 14.60
C HIS A 150 14.60 1.03 14.66
N ALA A 151 15.48 0.54 13.79
CA ALA A 151 16.86 1.02 13.73
C ALA A 151 16.95 2.52 13.38
N ALA A 152 16.10 3.02 12.48
CA ALA A 152 16.03 4.44 12.16
C ALA A 152 15.49 5.27 13.34
N VAL A 153 14.52 4.75 14.06
CA VAL A 153 13.98 5.37 15.27
C VAL A 153 15.07 5.49 16.34
N ASP A 154 15.80 4.41 16.62
CA ASP A 154 16.88 4.40 17.61
C ASP A 154 17.98 5.41 17.26
N ASP A 155 18.34 5.52 15.98
CA ASP A 155 19.31 6.51 15.50
C ASP A 155 18.82 7.95 15.72
N VAL A 156 17.53 8.22 15.47
CA VAL A 156 16.94 9.54 15.77
C VAL A 156 16.92 9.79 17.27
N VAL A 157 16.49 8.85 18.10
CA VAL A 157 16.51 9.03 19.57
C VAL A 157 17.92 9.37 20.04
N ARG A 158 18.93 8.61 19.59
CA ARG A 158 20.33 8.82 19.96
C ARG A 158 20.82 10.21 19.59
N LYS A 159 20.63 10.64 18.34
CA LYS A 159 21.05 11.96 17.85
C LYS A 159 20.43 13.12 18.65
N PHE A 160 19.16 13.00 19.01
CA PHE A 160 18.45 14.07 19.72
C PHE A 160 18.54 13.97 21.25
N SER A 161 19.04 12.85 21.79
CA SER A 161 19.31 12.70 23.23
C SER A 161 20.77 13.04 23.57
N GLU A 162 21.72 12.73 22.69
CA GLU A 162 23.16 13.02 22.89
C GLU A 162 23.53 14.47 22.51
N GLY A 163 22.79 15.08 21.57
CA GLY A 163 22.98 16.48 21.15
C GLY A 163 22.18 17.50 21.97
N GLY A 164 21.55 17.07 23.07
CA GLY A 164 20.77 17.89 23.98
C GLY A 164 21.48 18.13 25.31
N ALA A 165 22.64 18.79 25.28
CA ALA A 165 23.29 19.42 26.41
C ALA A 165 23.83 20.80 25.98
#